data_AF-A0A8W8L8U9-F1
#
_entry.id   AF-A0A8W8L8U9-F1
#
_cell.length_a   1.000
_cell.length_b   1.000
_cell.length_c   1.000
_cell.angle_alpha   90.00
_cell.angle_beta   90.00
_cell.angle_gamma   90.00
#
_symmetry.space_group_name_H-M   'P 1'
#
loop_
_entity.id
_entity.type
_entity.pdbx_description
1 polymer ?
#
loop_
_entity_poly.entity_id
_entity_poly.type
_entity_poly.pdbx_seq_one_letter_code
_entity_poly.pdbx_strand_id
1 'polypeptide(L)'
;ELRKLVINLSSSVGIKGSEQGLLMLKQKFPAVFNDICFYSEVCHLLSMCSFRLNARRFVQELFEDFKLKKLIAEPYSLINMVEGGEKNVIPVTKQDNLDSLYEYNQF
;
A
#
# COMPACT_ATOMS: atom_id res chain seq x y z
N GLU A 1 6.79 6.50 17.52
CA GLU A 1 6.21 7.79 17.07
C GLU A 1 5.24 7.66 15.89
N LEU A 2 5.62 7.12 14.72
CA LEU A 2 4.66 7.02 13.60
C LEU A 2 3.37 6.26 13.94
N ARG A 3 3.46 5.06 14.51
CA ARG A 3 2.26 4.28 14.90
C ARG A 3 1.31 5.09 15.81
N LYS A 4 1.87 5.92 16.72
CA LYS A 4 1.07 6.80 17.60
C LYS A 4 0.36 7.89 16.79
N LEU A 5 1.05 8.52 15.84
CA LEU A 5 0.44 9.52 14.95
C LEU A 5 -0.66 8.91 14.08
N VAL A 6 -0.44 7.71 13.53
CA VAL A 6 -1.46 6.97 12.77
C VAL A 6 -2.65 6.62 13.66
N ILE A 7 -2.46 6.12 14.87
CA ILE A 7 -3.58 5.85 15.78
C ILE A 7 -4.33 7.15 16.14
N ASN A 8 -3.61 8.25 16.36
CA ASN A 8 -4.25 9.54 16.64
C ASN A 8 -5.11 10.06 15.47
N LEU A 9 -4.83 9.66 14.23
CA LEU A 9 -5.70 9.97 13.09
C LEU A 9 -7.06 9.26 13.14
N SER A 10 -7.21 8.18 13.93
CA SER A 10 -8.53 7.57 14.18
C SER A 10 -9.32 8.37 15.23
N SER A 11 -8.65 9.17 16.05
CA SER A 11 -9.31 10.08 16.99
C SER A 11 -9.92 11.28 16.26
N SER A 12 -10.96 11.87 16.86
CA SER A 12 -11.58 13.10 16.34
C SER A 12 -10.83 14.37 16.75
N VAL A 13 -9.85 14.26 17.64
CA VAL A 13 -9.12 15.38 18.22
C VAL A 13 -7.68 15.38 17.69
N GLY A 14 -7.17 16.55 17.30
CA GLY A 14 -5.75 16.70 16.95
C GLY A 14 -5.31 16.06 15.63
N ILE A 15 -6.26 15.77 14.71
CA ILE A 15 -6.00 15.16 13.40
C ILE A 15 -4.94 15.95 12.63
N LYS A 16 -5.12 17.27 12.48
CA LYS A 16 -4.19 18.14 11.72
C LYS A 16 -2.76 18.13 12.27
N GLY A 17 -2.60 18.04 13.60
CA GLY A 17 -1.28 17.94 14.22
C GLY A 17 -0.62 16.59 13.92
N SER A 18 -1.42 15.53 13.87
CA SER A 18 -0.94 14.19 13.51
C SER A 18 -0.59 14.08 12.03
N GLU A 19 -1.40 14.67 11.14
CA GLU A 19 -1.11 14.81 9.70
C GLU A 19 0.21 15.55 9.47
N GLN A 20 0.38 16.71 10.11
CA GLN A 20 1.61 17.50 9.98
C GLN A 20 2.83 16.73 10.50
N GLY A 21 2.72 16.03 11.63
CA GLY A 21 3.78 15.19 12.16
C GLY A 21 4.19 14.06 11.21
N LEU A 22 3.22 13.45 10.52
CA LEU A 22 3.47 12.41 9.52
C LEU A 22 4.16 12.97 8.28
N LEU A 23 3.77 14.15 7.81
CA LEU A 23 4.44 14.82 6.69
C LEU A 23 5.90 15.19 7.03
N MET A 24 6.15 15.73 8.22
CA MET A 24 7.51 16.01 8.69
C MET A 24 8.35 14.73 8.77
N LEU A 25 7.76 13.62 9.20
CA LEU A 25 8.46 12.34 9.26
C LEU A 25 8.75 11.79 7.86
N LYS A 26 7.84 11.95 6.89
CA LYS A 26 8.07 11.61 5.47
C LYS A 26 9.21 12.42 4.87
N GLN A 27 9.29 13.72 5.18
CA GLN A 27 10.40 14.57 4.74
C GLN A 27 11.74 14.14 5.35
N LYS A 28 11.75 13.78 6.64
CA LYS A 28 12.99 13.40 7.35
C LYS A 28 13.48 11.99 7.01
N PHE A 29 12.56 11.04 6.80
CA PHE A 29 12.87 9.64 6.57
C PHE A 29 12.06 9.05 5.40
N PRO A 30 12.25 9.54 4.17
CA PRO A 30 11.45 9.12 3.01
C PRO A 30 11.59 7.62 2.69
N ALA A 31 12.72 7.01 3.03
CA ALA A 31 12.96 5.58 2.81
C ALA A 31 12.00 4.68 3.61
N VAL A 32 11.57 5.11 4.80
CA VAL A 32 10.67 4.32 5.66
C VAL A 32 9.28 4.19 5.03
N PHE A 33 8.84 5.21 4.30
CA PHE A 33 7.57 5.20 3.56
C PHE A 33 7.62 4.39 2.26
N ASN A 34 8.78 3.79 1.94
CA ASN A 34 8.96 2.85 0.83
C ASN A 34 9.07 1.40 1.30
N ASP A 35 8.99 1.13 2.61
CA ASP A 35 9.09 -0.22 3.16
C ASP A 35 7.71 -0.92 3.17
N ILE A 36 7.64 -2.11 2.57
CA ILE A 36 6.41 -2.90 2.46
C ILE A 36 5.94 -3.42 3.80
N CYS A 37 6.86 -3.88 4.64
CA CYS A 37 6.54 -4.44 5.93
C CYS A 37 5.96 -3.34 6.82
N PHE A 38 6.50 -2.14 6.69
CA PHE A 38 6.01 -0.97 7.39
C PHE A 38 4.62 -0.54 6.90
N TYR A 39 4.39 -0.53 5.59
CA TYR A 39 3.05 -0.26 5.05
C TYR A 39 2.01 -1.30 5.48
N SER A 40 2.37 -2.59 5.49
CA SER A 40 1.50 -3.68 5.96
C SER A 40 1.05 -3.48 7.41
N GLU A 41 1.98 -3.07 8.28
CA GLU A 41 1.68 -2.75 9.67
C GLU A 41 0.74 -1.55 9.81
N VAL A 42 0.91 -0.51 8.98
CA VAL A 42 -0.02 0.63 8.93
C VAL A 42 -1.40 0.21 8.44
N CYS A 43 -1.49 -0.66 7.43
CA CYS A 43 -2.75 -1.23 6.95
C CYS A 43 -3.45 -2.06 8.03
N HIS A 44 -2.70 -2.83 8.83
CA HIS A 44 -3.24 -3.54 9.99
C HIS A 44 -3.82 -2.57 11.03
N LEU A 45 -3.16 -1.44 11.29
CA LEU A 45 -3.73 -0.40 12.15
C LEU A 45 -5.03 0.20 11.55
N LEU A 46 -5.05 0.47 10.24
CA LEU A 46 -6.23 0.98 9.53
C LEU A 46 -7.43 0.01 9.53
N SER A 47 -7.19 -1.30 9.65
CA SER A 47 -8.25 -2.30 9.77
C SER A 47 -8.74 -2.46 11.22
N MET A 48 -7.84 -2.28 12.19
CA MET A 48 -8.15 -2.42 13.62
C MET A 48 -8.85 -1.20 14.23
N CYS A 49 -8.69 0.01 13.67
CA CYS A 49 -9.31 1.22 14.19
C CYS A 49 -10.34 1.85 13.23
N SER A 50 -11.29 2.58 13.81
CA SER A 50 -12.34 3.29 13.05
C SER A 50 -11.84 4.64 12.52
N PHE A 51 -11.19 4.63 11.37
CA PHE A 51 -10.75 5.85 10.68
C PHE A 51 -11.85 6.47 9.82
N ARG A 52 -11.92 7.81 9.84
CA ARG A 52 -12.68 8.59 8.86
C ARG A 52 -12.10 8.44 7.46
N LEU A 53 -12.93 8.59 6.43
CA LEU A 53 -12.53 8.44 5.03
C LEU A 53 -11.32 9.33 4.65
N ASN A 54 -11.34 10.60 5.06
CA ASN A 54 -10.25 11.52 4.73
C ASN A 54 -8.92 11.11 5.37
N ALA A 55 -8.95 10.61 6.62
CA ALA A 55 -7.74 10.11 7.28
C ALA A 55 -7.21 8.84 6.60
N ARG A 56 -8.10 7.94 6.15
CA ARG A 56 -7.69 6.75 5.37
C ARG A 56 -7.00 7.15 4.07
N ARG A 57 -7.58 8.09 3.31
CA ARG A 57 -7.00 8.59 2.05
C ARG A 57 -5.65 9.24 2.28
N PHE A 58 -5.55 10.15 3.26
CA PHE A 58 -4.29 10.79 3.61
C PHE A 58 -3.18 9.78 3.93
N VAL A 59 -3.47 8.76 4.75
CA VAL A 59 -2.49 7.72 5.08
C VAL A 59 -2.12 6.92 3.83
N GLN A 60 -3.06 6.60 2.94
CA GLN A 60 -2.76 5.89 1.70
C GLN A 60 -1.89 6.71 0.74
N GLU A 61 -2.20 7.99 0.52
CA GLU A 61 -1.42 8.93 -0.31
C GLU A 61 0.01 9.11 0.23
N LEU A 62 0.20 9.00 1.55
CA LEU A 62 1.52 9.10 2.17
C LEU A 62 2.49 8.02 1.64
N PHE A 63 1.98 6.87 1.21
CA PHE A 63 2.73 5.72 0.68
C PHE A 63 2.57 5.53 -0.84
N GLU A 64 2.08 6.52 -1.59
CA GLU A 64 1.79 6.38 -3.02
C GLU A 64 3.04 6.05 -3.87
N ASP A 65 4.20 6.59 -3.48
CA ASP A 65 5.49 6.34 -4.17
C ASP A 65 6.09 4.95 -3.88
N PHE A 66 5.34 4.07 -3.21
CA PHE A 66 5.82 2.76 -2.80
C PHE A 66 6.21 1.88 -4.01
N LYS A 67 7.42 1.30 -3.95
CA LYS A 67 8.00 0.47 -5.03
C LYS A 67 7.43 -0.95 -5.07
N LEU A 68 6.13 -1.06 -5.38
CA LEU A 68 5.43 -2.35 -5.54
C LEU A 68 6.12 -3.28 -6.55
N LYS A 69 6.77 -2.71 -7.57
CA LYS A 69 7.53 -3.45 -8.60
C LYS A 69 8.55 -4.42 -8.02
N LYS A 70 9.22 -4.07 -6.91
CA LYS A 70 10.22 -4.95 -6.28
C LYS A 70 9.56 -6.14 -5.59
N LEU A 71 8.40 -5.92 -4.98
CA LEU A 71 7.64 -6.97 -4.27
C LEU A 71 7.09 -8.00 -5.25
N ILE A 72 6.49 -7.54 -6.36
CA ILE A 72 5.85 -8.44 -7.33
C ILE A 72 6.87 -9.21 -8.19
N ALA A 73 8.09 -8.70 -8.34
CA ALA A 73 9.11 -9.32 -9.18
C ALA A 73 9.44 -10.77 -8.77
N GLU A 74 9.43 -11.07 -7.47
CA GLU A 74 9.70 -12.42 -6.95
C GLU A 74 8.52 -13.38 -7.21
N PRO A 75 7.27 -13.08 -6.86
CA PRO A 75 6.12 -13.88 -7.26
C PRO A 75 6.05 -14.12 -8.78
N TYR A 76 6.31 -13.09 -9.60
CA TYR A 76 6.34 -13.25 -11.06
C TYR A 76 7.45 -14.18 -11.53
N SER A 77 8.62 -14.17 -10.89
CA SER A 77 9.68 -15.11 -11.25
C SER A 77 9.31 -16.54 -10.89
N LEU A 78 8.65 -16.76 -9.74
CA LEU A 78 8.14 -18.07 -9.35
C LEU A 78 7.07 -18.58 -10.32
N ILE A 79 6.10 -17.74 -10.69
CA ILE A 79 5.06 -18.09 -11.67
C ILE A 79 5.71 -18.46 -13.02
N ASN A 80 6.63 -17.63 -13.52
CA ASN A 80 7.34 -17.88 -14.78
C ASN A 80 8.33 -19.06 -14.74
N MET A 81 8.74 -19.50 -13.54
CA MET A 81 9.54 -20.72 -13.35
C MET A 81 8.67 -21.98 -13.28
N VAL A 82 7.43 -21.85 -12.80
CA VAL A 82 6.42 -22.92 -12.82
C VAL A 82 5.86 -23.08 -14.24
N GLU A 83 5.71 -21.98 -14.98
CA GLU A 83 5.35 -21.95 -16.40
C GLU A 83 6.57 -22.17 -17.31
N GLY A 84 7.15 -23.37 -17.21
CA GLY A 84 7.96 -23.92 -18.31
C GLY A 84 7.09 -24.10 -19.56
N GLY A 85 6.76 -23.02 -20.25
CA GLY A 85 5.96 -22.99 -21.48
C GLY A 85 5.32 -21.63 -21.74
N GLU A 86 5.93 -20.87 -22.66
CA GLU A 86 5.39 -19.67 -23.33
C GLU A 86 5.58 -18.31 -22.63
N LYS A 87 6.56 -17.56 -23.14
CA LYS A 87 6.85 -16.17 -22.83
C LYS A 87 5.70 -15.26 -23.28
N ASN A 88 4.77 -14.93 -22.39
CA ASN A 88 3.92 -13.75 -22.55
C ASN A 88 4.32 -12.70 -21.51
N VAL A 89 5.20 -11.78 -21.92
CA VAL A 89 5.44 -10.54 -21.17
C VAL A 89 4.15 -9.73 -21.25
N ILE A 90 3.29 -9.84 -20.25
CA ILE A 90 2.17 -8.92 -20.08
C ILE A 90 2.79 -7.56 -19.71
N PRO A 91 2.69 -6.53 -20.56
CA PRO A 91 3.21 -5.23 -20.21
C PRO A 91 2.33 -4.66 -19.10
N VAL A 92 2.88 -4.50 -17.90
CA VAL A 92 2.23 -3.81 -16.77
C VAL A 92 1.83 -2.42 -17.23
N THR A 93 0.59 -2.30 -17.70
CA THR A 93 0.03 -1.05 -18.22
C THR A 93 -1.44 -1.01 -17.91
N LYS A 94 -1.76 -0.15 -16.94
CA LYS A 94 -3.10 0.29 -16.50
C LYS A 94 -3.87 -0.76 -15.71
N GLN A 95 -4.17 -0.41 -14.46
CA GLN A 95 -5.32 -0.85 -13.66
C GLN A 95 -6.11 -1.97 -14.36
N ASP A 96 -5.70 -3.23 -14.13
CA ASP A 96 -6.48 -4.35 -14.61
C ASP A 96 -7.86 -4.21 -13.97
N ASN A 97 -8.86 -3.93 -14.82
CA ASN A 97 -10.23 -3.69 -14.40
C ASN A 97 -10.70 -4.91 -13.60
N LEU A 98 -11.46 -4.66 -12.54
CA LEU A 98 -12.04 -5.67 -11.66
C LEU A 98 -12.83 -6.76 -12.42
N ASP A 99 -13.29 -6.43 -13.63
CA ASP A 99 -13.98 -7.34 -14.55
C ASP A 99 -13.12 -8.53 -15.01
N SER A 100 -11.81 -8.35 -15.17
CA SER A 100 -10.90 -9.43 -15.61
C SER A 100 -10.66 -10.51 -14.54
N LEU A 101 -10.90 -10.19 -13.27
CA LEU A 101 -10.79 -11.16 -12.16
C LEU A 101 -12.03 -12.06 -12.04
N TYR A 102 -13.20 -11.61 -12.51
CA TYR A 102 -14.42 -12.42 -12.50
C TYR A 102 -14.43 -13.47 -13.60
N GLU A 103 -13.83 -13.18 -14.77
CA GLU A 103 -13.71 -14.16 -15.86
C GLU A 103 -12.80 -15.35 -15.51
N TYR A 104 -11.81 -15.17 -14.63
CA TYR A 104 -10.93 -16.26 -14.19
C TYR A 104 -11.63 -17.26 -13.24
N ASN A 105 -12.78 -16.90 -12.65
CA ASN A 105 -13.48 -17.74 -11.66
C ASN A 105 -14.73 -18.45 -12.22
N GLN A 106 -14.87 -18.56 -13.55
CA GLN A 106 -16.03 -19.21 -14.18
C GLN A 106 -15.70 -20.53 -14.92
N PHE A 107 -14.57 -21.18 -14.62
CA PHE A 107 -14.29 -22.56 -15.07
C PHE A 107 -13.82 -23.44 -13.92
#